data_AF-A0A3D1SUL0-F1
#
_entry.id   AF-A0A3D1SUL0-F1
#
_cell.length_a   1.000
_cell.length_b   1.000
_cell.length_c   1.000
_cell.angle_alpha   90.00
_cell.angle_beta   90.00
_cell.angle_gamma   90.00
#
_symmetry.space_group_name_H-M   'P 1'
#
loop_
_entity.id
_entity.type
_entity.pdbx_description
1 polymer ?
#
loop_
_entity_poly.entity_id
_entity_poly.type
_entity_poly.pdbx_seq_one_letter_code
_entity_poly.pdbx_strand_id
1 'polypeptide(L)'
;MPALAVKQAVRRPLGTEPLFLVKRPWWRSLVLLLLLLLALALYIVLIKVAPPLVTPLILPFLQIWMLCFVPYFAACAFVLLTKPATGRWRWIELGIILVGALLFRAMVLPLPPNLSHDSWRYLWDARITLHGYSPYVYAPSDKAFQSLYDFIYENSRYRDVPTIYPPGAQAVYLLSYLLAPSNLFFLKGIFIVLDMVTCGALALLLLQRGLDPRRIIIYAWSPLPIVEFAIQGHVDAITVTFTVLAVLFATYSWRGSRTVTGFLIGMATLTKIYPIFLLIVIMRRRDWALLATCLATIIVGYIPFMILGHGQVLGYFSGYSSEQGGNAGVVQL
;
A
#
# COMPACT_ATOMS: atom_id res chain seq x y z
N MET A 1 54.08 -6.10 59.29
CA MET A 1 53.84 -7.16 58.28
C MET A 1 53.71 -6.50 56.91
N PRO A 2 54.40 -6.98 55.86
CA PRO A 2 54.71 -6.18 54.69
C PRO A 2 53.58 -6.14 53.65
N ALA A 3 53.56 -5.04 52.90
CA ALA A 3 52.59 -4.67 51.88
C ALA A 3 52.65 -5.60 50.64
N LEU A 4 51.50 -6.10 50.22
CA LEU A 4 51.32 -6.82 48.96
C LEU A 4 51.14 -5.80 47.82
N ALA A 5 52.20 -5.66 47.01
CA ALA A 5 52.19 -4.91 45.76
C ALA A 5 51.31 -5.63 44.71
N VAL A 6 50.14 -5.08 44.43
CA VAL A 6 49.32 -5.50 43.29
C VAL A 6 49.93 -4.87 42.03
N LYS A 7 50.60 -5.69 41.22
CA LYS A 7 51.08 -5.31 39.89
C LYS A 7 49.90 -4.84 39.04
N GLN A 8 49.92 -3.57 38.62
CA GLN A 8 49.04 -3.03 37.59
C GLN A 8 49.25 -3.82 36.29
N ALA A 9 48.22 -4.56 35.87
CA ALA A 9 48.18 -5.14 34.54
C ALA A 9 47.99 -4.01 33.52
N VAL A 10 49.07 -3.65 32.83
CA VAL A 10 49.04 -2.77 31.67
C VAL A 10 48.14 -3.42 30.61
N ARG A 11 46.90 -2.92 30.48
CA ARG A 11 46.03 -3.25 29.34
C ARG A 11 46.70 -2.69 28.08
N ARG A 12 47.29 -3.58 27.28
CA ARG A 12 47.66 -3.25 25.90
C ARG A 12 46.41 -2.73 25.18
N PRO A 13 46.47 -1.63 24.41
CA PRO A 13 45.35 -1.23 23.57
C PRO A 13 45.13 -2.35 22.56
N LEU A 14 43.94 -2.96 22.60
CA LEU A 14 43.43 -3.80 21.52
C LEU A 14 43.52 -2.95 20.25
N GLY A 15 44.36 -3.40 19.32
CA GLY A 15 44.59 -2.74 18.06
C GLY A 15 43.26 -2.38 17.39
N THR A 16 43.11 -1.11 17.08
CA THR A 16 42.12 -0.64 16.11
C THR A 16 42.56 -1.17 14.74
N GLU A 17 42.27 -2.43 14.46
CA GLU A 17 42.18 -2.91 13.09
C GLU A 17 41.15 -2.02 12.38
N PRO A 18 41.53 -1.31 11.30
CA PRO A 18 40.55 -0.56 10.54
C PRO A 18 39.59 -1.58 9.93
N LEU A 19 38.37 -1.61 10.48
CA LEU A 19 37.17 -2.19 9.89
C LEU A 19 37.28 -2.02 8.38
N PHE A 20 37.24 -3.13 7.63
CA PHE A 20 37.22 -3.16 6.17
C PHE A 20 36.10 -2.26 5.62
N LEU A 21 36.40 -0.96 5.50
CA LEU A 21 35.62 -0.01 4.72
C LEU A 21 35.64 -0.57 3.30
N VAL A 22 34.45 -0.89 2.77
CA VAL A 22 34.27 -1.25 1.38
C VAL A 22 35.02 -0.20 0.55
N LYS A 23 36.14 -0.57 -0.07
CA LYS A 23 37.13 0.39 -0.62
C LYS A 23 36.55 1.34 -1.67
N ARG A 24 35.37 1.05 -2.23
CA ARG A 24 34.69 1.83 -3.28
C ARG A 24 33.16 1.68 -3.20
N PRO A 25 32.45 2.32 -2.27
CA PRO A 25 30.99 2.13 -2.13
C PRO A 25 30.17 2.60 -3.36
N TRP A 26 30.75 3.42 -4.25
CA TRP A 26 30.09 3.98 -5.42
C TRP A 26 29.70 2.93 -6.49
N TRP A 27 30.44 1.83 -6.62
CA TRP A 27 30.12 0.80 -7.63
C TRP A 27 28.75 0.17 -7.35
N ARG A 28 28.36 0.08 -6.07
CA ARG A 28 27.07 -0.48 -5.68
C ARG A 28 25.92 0.39 -6.14
N SER A 29 26.04 1.70 -5.91
CA SER A 29 25.05 2.68 -6.37
C SER A 29 24.96 2.68 -7.90
N LEU A 30 26.08 2.48 -8.59
CA LEU A 30 26.10 2.33 -10.05
C LEU A 30 25.38 1.06 -10.51
N VAL A 31 25.62 -0.10 -9.89
CA VAL A 31 24.88 -1.34 -10.19
C VAL A 31 23.39 -1.18 -9.95
N LEU A 32 23.01 -0.58 -8.81
CA LEU A 32 21.61 -0.31 -8.49
C LEU A 32 20.96 0.65 -9.49
N LEU A 33 21.69 1.67 -9.97
CA LEU A 33 21.23 2.57 -11.01
C LEU A 33 21.06 1.87 -12.37
N LEU A 34 21.98 0.96 -12.74
CA LEU A 34 21.84 0.17 -13.96
C LEU A 34 20.61 -0.74 -13.91
N LEU A 35 20.35 -1.37 -12.76
CA LEU A 35 19.13 -2.16 -12.54
C LEU A 35 17.86 -1.30 -12.59
N LEU A 36 17.91 -0.08 -12.04
CA LEU A 36 16.83 0.90 -12.17
C LEU A 36 16.56 1.22 -13.64
N LEU A 37 17.59 1.56 -14.41
CA LEU A 37 17.46 1.90 -15.83
C LEU A 37 16.90 0.74 -16.65
N LEU A 38 17.36 -0.49 -16.38
CA LEU A 38 16.82 -1.69 -17.01
C LEU A 38 15.34 -1.90 -16.68
N ALA A 39 14.95 -1.72 -15.41
CA ALA A 39 13.55 -1.80 -15.00
C ALA A 39 12.71 -0.70 -15.67
N LEU A 40 13.19 0.55 -15.70
CA LEU A 40 12.51 1.67 -16.38
C LEU A 40 12.30 1.38 -17.87
N ALA A 41 13.30 0.80 -18.55
CA ALA A 41 13.18 0.40 -19.95
C ALA A 41 12.07 -0.66 -20.14
N LEU A 42 11.98 -1.66 -19.25
CA LEU A 42 10.89 -2.64 -19.29
C LEU A 42 9.52 -2.01 -19.00
N TYR A 43 9.42 -1.06 -18.08
CA TYR A 43 8.16 -0.32 -17.85
C TYR A 43 7.74 0.52 -19.05
N ILE A 44 8.68 1.10 -19.80
CA ILE A 44 8.38 1.78 -21.07
C ILE A 44 7.78 0.79 -22.08
N VAL A 45 8.33 -0.44 -22.16
CA VAL A 45 7.77 -1.49 -23.03
C VAL A 45 6.39 -1.92 -22.51
N LEU A 46 6.22 -2.09 -21.20
CA LEU A 46 4.95 -2.44 -20.56
C LEU A 46 3.84 -1.46 -20.92
N ILE A 47 4.14 -0.16 -20.87
CA ILE A 47 3.21 0.92 -21.26
C ILE A 47 2.81 0.80 -22.73
N LYS A 48 3.75 0.47 -23.63
CA LYS A 48 3.47 0.32 -25.07
C LYS A 48 2.60 -0.90 -25.38
N VAL A 49 2.68 -1.95 -24.57
CA VAL A 49 1.85 -3.17 -24.74
C VAL A 49 0.62 -3.18 -23.85
N ALA A 50 0.38 -2.13 -23.07
CA ALA A 50 -0.80 -2.03 -22.21
C ALA A 50 -2.06 -2.03 -23.09
N PRO A 51 -3.00 -2.97 -22.87
CA PRO A 51 -4.15 -3.09 -23.74
C PRO A 51 -5.01 -1.82 -23.63
N PRO A 52 -5.45 -1.26 -24.77
CA PRO A 52 -6.54 -0.28 -24.77
C PRO A 52 -7.76 -0.88 -24.09
N LEU A 53 -8.63 -0.03 -23.52
CA LEU A 53 -9.89 -0.44 -22.87
C LEU A 53 -10.80 -1.34 -23.74
N VAL A 54 -10.56 -1.40 -25.05
CA VAL A 54 -11.44 -2.04 -26.05
C VAL A 54 -10.87 -3.34 -26.62
N THR A 55 -9.59 -3.70 -26.35
CA THR A 55 -8.94 -4.87 -27.00
C THR A 55 -8.45 -5.91 -25.99
N PRO A 56 -8.76 -7.21 -26.16
CA PRO A 56 -8.47 -8.26 -25.18
C PRO A 56 -7.03 -8.79 -25.23
N LEU A 57 -6.07 -8.04 -25.77
CA LEU A 57 -4.67 -8.46 -25.85
C LEU A 57 -3.98 -8.29 -24.48
N ILE A 58 -4.44 -9.06 -23.49
CA ILE A 58 -3.91 -9.08 -22.12
C ILE A 58 -2.59 -9.87 -22.06
N LEU A 59 -2.43 -10.89 -22.92
CA LEU A 59 -1.28 -11.80 -22.86
C LEU A 59 0.08 -11.08 -23.04
N PRO A 60 0.29 -10.19 -24.03
CA PRO A 60 1.55 -9.46 -24.16
C PRO A 60 1.85 -8.59 -22.93
N PHE A 61 0.83 -7.95 -22.35
CA PHE A 61 0.99 -7.17 -21.12
C PHE A 61 1.42 -8.06 -19.96
N LEU A 62 0.79 -9.21 -19.76
CA LEU A 62 1.18 -10.16 -18.70
C LEU A 62 2.60 -10.67 -18.89
N GLN A 63 3.01 -11.00 -20.12
CA GLN A 63 4.37 -11.45 -20.42
C GLN A 63 5.41 -10.38 -20.06
N ILE A 64 5.20 -9.13 -20.50
CA ILE A 64 6.12 -8.04 -20.16
C ILE A 64 6.08 -7.72 -18.67
N TRP A 65 4.92 -7.80 -18.02
CA TRP A 65 4.80 -7.62 -16.58
C TRP A 65 5.60 -8.68 -15.81
N MET A 66 5.54 -9.95 -16.24
CA MET A 66 6.38 -11.01 -15.67
C MET A 66 7.86 -10.75 -15.89
N LEU A 67 8.26 -10.22 -17.06
CA LEU A 67 9.66 -9.84 -17.30
C LEU A 67 10.14 -8.69 -16.39
N CYS A 68 9.25 -7.78 -15.97
CA CYS A 68 9.60 -6.72 -15.02
C CYS A 68 10.07 -7.27 -13.65
N PHE A 69 9.70 -8.51 -13.30
CA PHE A 69 10.19 -9.15 -12.08
C PHE A 69 11.68 -9.52 -12.15
N VAL A 70 12.27 -9.69 -13.34
CA VAL A 70 13.68 -10.08 -13.48
C VAL A 70 14.65 -9.02 -12.90
N PRO A 71 14.64 -7.74 -13.34
CA PRO A 71 15.49 -6.72 -12.72
C PRO A 71 15.09 -6.43 -11.27
N TYR A 72 13.82 -6.59 -10.90
CA TYR A 72 13.37 -6.48 -9.50
C TYR A 72 14.02 -7.53 -8.59
N PHE A 73 13.97 -8.82 -8.96
CA PHE A 73 14.59 -9.90 -8.20
C PHE A 73 16.11 -9.74 -8.17
N ALA A 74 16.73 -9.34 -9.29
CA ALA A 74 18.16 -9.03 -9.33
C ALA A 74 18.53 -7.90 -8.35
N ALA A 75 17.72 -6.83 -8.29
CA ALA A 75 17.95 -5.72 -7.36
C ALA A 75 17.72 -6.11 -5.89
N CYS A 76 16.70 -6.93 -5.60
CA CYS A 76 16.49 -7.49 -4.27
C CYS A 76 17.65 -8.38 -3.84
N ALA A 77 18.05 -9.33 -4.69
CA ALA A 77 19.19 -10.20 -4.44
C ALA A 77 20.47 -9.38 -4.23
N PHE A 78 20.70 -8.38 -5.07
CA PHE A 78 21.83 -7.47 -4.94
C PHE A 78 21.84 -6.79 -3.57
N VAL A 79 20.76 -6.11 -3.17
CA VAL A 79 20.69 -5.39 -1.88
C VAL A 79 20.80 -6.34 -0.68
N LEU A 80 20.23 -7.54 -0.75
CA LEU A 80 20.18 -8.48 0.36
C LEU A 80 21.48 -9.29 0.54
N LEU A 81 22.15 -9.65 -0.55
CA LEU A 81 23.32 -10.55 -0.51
C LEU A 81 24.65 -9.80 -0.37
N THR A 82 24.65 -8.48 -0.50
CA THR A 82 25.87 -7.69 -0.50
C THR A 82 25.99 -6.83 0.75
N LYS A 83 27.24 -6.53 1.17
CA LYS A 83 27.47 -5.76 2.39
C LYS A 83 26.86 -4.35 2.29
N PRO A 84 26.06 -3.93 3.29
CA PRO A 84 25.49 -2.59 3.37
C PRO A 84 26.55 -1.49 3.16
N ALA A 85 26.29 -0.53 2.25
CA ALA A 85 27.09 0.70 2.22
C ALA A 85 26.85 1.52 3.50
N THR A 86 27.86 2.25 3.94
CA THR A 86 27.85 3.07 5.16
C THR A 86 27.92 4.56 4.84
N GLY A 87 27.60 5.41 5.83
CA GLY A 87 27.64 6.86 5.70
C GLY A 87 26.72 7.39 4.59
N ARG A 88 27.20 8.37 3.81
CA ARG A 88 26.43 9.03 2.74
C ARG A 88 25.89 8.07 1.67
N TRP A 89 26.62 7.00 1.36
CA TRP A 89 26.25 6.05 0.30
C TRP A 89 25.03 5.20 0.67
N ARG A 90 24.78 4.99 1.98
CA ARG A 90 23.55 4.37 2.45
C ARG A 90 22.32 5.17 2.01
N TRP A 91 22.39 6.48 2.19
CA TRP A 91 21.30 7.40 1.89
C TRP A 91 21.13 7.63 0.38
N ILE A 92 22.23 7.63 -0.38
CA ILE A 92 22.18 7.67 -1.85
C ILE A 92 21.44 6.44 -2.40
N GLU A 93 21.82 5.23 -1.96
CA GLU A 93 21.15 4.00 -2.40
C GLU A 93 19.67 3.96 -1.98
N LEU A 94 19.35 4.40 -0.75
CA LEU A 94 17.95 4.52 -0.32
C LEU A 94 17.17 5.53 -1.18
N GLY A 95 17.79 6.66 -1.53
CA GLY A 95 17.24 7.65 -2.44
C GLY A 95 16.96 7.08 -3.83
N ILE A 96 17.89 6.32 -4.40
CA ILE A 96 17.69 5.61 -5.69
C ILE A 96 16.48 4.67 -5.60
N ILE A 97 16.33 3.93 -4.50
CA ILE A 97 15.20 3.00 -4.33
C ILE A 97 13.88 3.76 -4.27
N LEU A 98 13.77 4.80 -3.45
CA LEU A 98 12.54 5.56 -3.26
C LEU A 98 12.17 6.37 -4.50
N VAL A 99 13.15 7.00 -5.16
CA VAL A 99 12.93 7.70 -6.43
C VAL A 99 12.50 6.72 -7.51
N GLY A 100 13.16 5.56 -7.63
CA GLY A 100 12.75 4.51 -8.57
C GLY A 100 11.32 4.02 -8.31
N ALA A 101 10.96 3.81 -7.05
CA ALA A 101 9.61 3.40 -6.65
C ALA A 101 8.53 4.41 -7.07
N LEU A 102 8.81 5.71 -6.91
CA LEU A 102 7.94 6.79 -7.36
C LEU A 102 7.87 6.85 -8.89
N LEU A 103 9.01 6.75 -9.58
CA LEU A 103 9.07 6.78 -11.04
C LEU A 103 8.25 5.65 -11.66
N PHE A 104 8.39 4.41 -11.19
CA PHE A 104 7.61 3.29 -11.72
C PHE A 104 6.11 3.52 -11.59
N ARG A 105 5.66 3.99 -10.41
CA ARG A 105 4.24 4.30 -10.15
C ARG A 105 3.74 5.46 -11.00
N ALA A 106 4.51 6.54 -11.09
CA ALA A 106 4.14 7.72 -11.87
C ALA A 106 4.07 7.44 -13.38
N MET A 107 4.99 6.62 -13.92
CA MET A 107 5.01 6.26 -15.33
C MET A 107 3.76 5.48 -15.76
N VAL A 108 3.28 4.58 -14.91
CA VAL A 108 2.13 3.72 -15.23
C VAL A 108 0.78 4.29 -14.77
N LEU A 109 0.78 5.35 -13.95
CA LEU A 109 -0.42 5.99 -13.43
C LEU A 109 -1.45 6.39 -14.52
N PRO A 110 -1.05 6.93 -15.69
CA PRO A 110 -2.00 7.27 -16.76
C PRO A 110 -2.68 6.07 -17.40
N LEU A 111 -2.17 4.84 -17.23
CA LEU A 111 -2.75 3.67 -17.85
C LEU A 111 -4.15 3.37 -17.27
N PRO A 112 -5.14 3.01 -18.11
CA PRO A 112 -6.45 2.63 -17.63
C PRO A 112 -6.39 1.30 -16.85
N PRO A 113 -7.27 1.10 -15.86
CA PRO A 113 -7.40 -0.19 -15.20
C PRO A 113 -8.06 -1.18 -16.17
N ASN A 114 -7.39 -2.30 -16.41
CA ASN A 114 -7.71 -3.25 -17.48
C ASN A 114 -7.69 -4.73 -17.04
N LEU A 115 -7.13 -5.02 -15.86
CA LEU A 115 -7.21 -6.34 -15.23
C LEU A 115 -8.38 -6.40 -14.25
N SER A 116 -8.74 -5.27 -13.65
CA SER A 116 -9.93 -5.09 -12.83
C SER A 116 -10.57 -3.74 -13.15
N HIS A 117 -11.89 -3.67 -12.97
CA HIS A 117 -12.68 -2.45 -13.14
C HIS A 117 -13.21 -1.89 -11.82
N ASP A 118 -12.70 -2.39 -10.68
CA ASP A 118 -13.18 -2.01 -9.34
C ASP A 118 -12.98 -0.53 -9.05
N SER A 119 -11.91 0.10 -9.54
CA SER A 119 -11.65 1.51 -9.27
C SER A 119 -12.68 2.46 -9.91
N TRP A 120 -13.39 2.02 -10.95
CA TRP A 120 -14.57 2.72 -11.47
C TRP A 120 -15.76 2.62 -10.51
N ARG A 121 -15.95 1.45 -9.88
CA ARG A 121 -16.96 1.23 -8.85
C ARG A 121 -16.76 2.18 -7.66
N TYR A 122 -15.51 2.49 -7.31
CA TYR A 122 -15.19 3.42 -6.22
C TYR A 122 -15.68 4.83 -6.50
N LEU A 123 -15.43 5.33 -7.72
CA LEU A 123 -15.92 6.64 -8.15
C LEU A 123 -17.43 6.67 -8.27
N TRP A 124 -18.05 5.57 -8.71
CA TRP A 124 -19.51 5.46 -8.75
C TRP A 124 -20.12 5.58 -7.35
N ASP A 125 -19.59 4.84 -6.37
CA ASP A 125 -20.07 4.92 -4.99
C ASP A 125 -19.93 6.33 -4.41
N ALA A 126 -18.80 6.99 -4.66
CA ALA A 126 -18.58 8.37 -4.24
C ALA A 126 -19.59 9.33 -4.88
N ARG A 127 -19.89 9.16 -6.17
CA ARG A 127 -20.88 9.97 -6.88
C ARG A 127 -22.26 9.86 -6.26
N ILE A 128 -22.79 8.64 -6.10
CA ILE A 128 -24.14 8.47 -5.56
C ILE A 128 -24.23 8.93 -4.11
N THR A 129 -23.14 8.78 -3.34
CA THR A 129 -23.01 9.34 -1.98
C THR A 129 -23.18 10.86 -1.98
N LEU A 130 -22.56 11.57 -2.94
CA LEU A 130 -22.72 13.03 -3.08
C LEU A 130 -24.11 13.44 -3.56
N HIS A 131 -24.82 12.57 -4.26
CA HIS A 131 -26.23 12.77 -4.61
C HIS A 131 -27.20 12.42 -3.48
N GLY A 132 -26.70 12.09 -2.28
CA GLY A 132 -27.51 11.82 -1.10
C GLY A 132 -28.00 10.37 -0.99
N TYR A 133 -27.45 9.45 -1.78
CA TYR A 133 -27.81 8.03 -1.75
C TYR A 133 -26.75 7.20 -1.05
N SER A 134 -27.18 6.27 -0.21
CA SER A 134 -26.26 5.32 0.43
C SER A 134 -25.82 4.24 -0.56
N PRO A 135 -24.50 4.05 -0.81
CA PRO A 135 -24.00 2.99 -1.67
C PRO A 135 -24.21 1.60 -1.05
N TYR A 136 -24.56 1.52 0.25
CA TYR A 136 -24.90 0.27 0.94
C TYR A 136 -26.35 -0.18 0.72
N VAL A 137 -27.19 0.72 0.21
CA VAL A 137 -28.62 0.47 -0.06
C VAL A 137 -28.86 0.29 -1.56
N TYR A 138 -28.30 1.18 -2.36
CA TYR A 138 -28.56 1.22 -3.80
C TYR A 138 -27.42 0.61 -4.61
N ALA A 139 -27.79 -0.30 -5.51
CA ALA A 139 -26.89 -0.83 -6.52
C ALA A 139 -26.72 0.19 -7.68
N PRO A 140 -25.61 0.18 -8.43
CA PRO A 140 -25.43 1.06 -9.58
C PRO A 140 -26.54 1.02 -10.61
N SER A 141 -27.13 -0.15 -10.87
CA SER A 141 -28.17 -0.34 -11.89
C SER A 141 -29.57 0.09 -11.43
N ASP A 142 -29.71 0.64 -10.21
CA ASP A 142 -30.99 1.13 -9.69
C ASP A 142 -31.59 2.21 -10.62
N LYS A 143 -32.90 2.10 -10.87
CA LYS A 143 -33.64 3.01 -11.76
C LYS A 143 -33.56 4.47 -11.31
N ALA A 144 -33.35 4.72 -10.02
CA ALA A 144 -33.14 6.07 -9.49
C ALA A 144 -31.93 6.79 -10.12
N PHE A 145 -30.97 6.04 -10.68
CA PHE A 145 -29.71 6.57 -11.20
C PHE A 145 -29.63 6.67 -12.72
N GLN A 146 -30.74 6.42 -13.46
CA GLN A 146 -30.74 6.48 -14.92
C GLN A 146 -30.21 7.82 -15.47
N SER A 147 -30.52 8.93 -14.81
CA SER A 147 -30.04 10.27 -15.19
C SER A 147 -28.56 10.52 -14.86
N LEU A 148 -27.94 9.64 -14.07
CA LEU A 148 -26.54 9.71 -13.64
C LEU A 148 -25.64 8.74 -14.41
N TYR A 149 -26.18 7.92 -15.31
CA TYR A 149 -25.39 6.98 -16.11
C TYR A 149 -24.49 7.72 -17.09
N ASP A 150 -23.21 7.36 -17.07
CA ASP A 150 -22.18 7.84 -17.97
C ASP A 150 -21.02 6.83 -18.04
N PHE A 151 -19.86 7.27 -18.52
CA PHE A 151 -18.67 6.45 -18.63
C PHE A 151 -18.21 5.80 -17.30
N ILE A 152 -18.48 6.40 -16.12
CA ILE A 152 -18.16 5.76 -14.84
C ILE A 152 -19.05 4.54 -14.64
N TYR A 153 -20.35 4.68 -14.89
CA TYR A 153 -21.29 3.57 -14.83
C TYR A 153 -20.91 2.47 -15.83
N GLU A 154 -20.66 2.83 -17.09
CA GLU A 154 -20.30 1.92 -18.18
C GLU A 154 -19.01 1.15 -17.96
N ASN A 155 -18.10 1.68 -17.13
CA ASN A 155 -16.88 0.99 -16.75
C ASN A 155 -16.96 0.31 -15.37
N SER A 156 -17.98 0.58 -14.55
CA SER A 156 -18.11 -0.01 -13.21
C SER A 156 -18.52 -1.49 -13.26
N ARG A 157 -17.86 -2.34 -12.47
CA ARG A 157 -18.25 -3.75 -12.26
C ARG A 157 -19.32 -3.87 -11.17
N TYR A 158 -19.98 -5.03 -11.06
CA TYR A 158 -20.93 -5.34 -9.97
C TYR A 158 -22.06 -4.31 -9.85
N ARG A 159 -22.72 -4.03 -10.98
CA ARG A 159 -23.75 -2.99 -11.07
C ARG A 159 -25.05 -3.36 -10.38
N ASP A 160 -25.30 -4.64 -10.18
CA ASP A 160 -26.57 -5.15 -9.67
C ASP A 160 -26.55 -5.40 -8.16
N VAL A 161 -25.43 -5.09 -7.49
CA VAL A 161 -25.29 -5.25 -6.04
C VAL A 161 -24.81 -3.95 -5.36
N PRO A 162 -25.29 -3.67 -4.13
CA PRO A 162 -24.76 -2.60 -3.29
C PRO A 162 -23.26 -2.77 -3.01
N THR A 163 -22.64 -1.70 -2.50
CA THR A 163 -21.19 -1.68 -2.30
C THR A 163 -20.73 -2.71 -1.28
N ILE A 164 -19.58 -3.32 -1.59
CA ILE A 164 -18.87 -4.17 -0.65
C ILE A 164 -17.80 -3.40 0.15
N TYR A 165 -17.55 -2.13 -0.17
CA TYR A 165 -16.41 -1.42 0.42
C TYR A 165 -16.78 -0.81 1.78
N PRO A 166 -16.01 -1.06 2.87
CA PRO A 166 -16.33 -0.49 4.18
C PRO A 166 -16.14 1.05 4.22
N PRO A 167 -16.69 1.74 5.24
CA PRO A 167 -16.83 3.20 5.24
C PRO A 167 -15.54 4.01 5.09
N GLY A 168 -14.42 3.51 5.59
CA GLY A 168 -13.12 4.19 5.48
C GLY A 168 -12.58 4.19 4.05
N ALA A 169 -12.86 3.14 3.27
CA ALA A 169 -12.58 3.16 1.83
C ALA A 169 -13.50 4.17 1.12
N GLN A 170 -14.80 4.14 1.42
CA GLN A 170 -15.77 5.09 0.86
C GLN A 170 -15.41 6.54 1.15
N ALA A 171 -14.90 6.85 2.35
CA ALA A 171 -14.43 8.19 2.69
C ALA A 171 -13.29 8.68 1.78
N VAL A 172 -12.36 7.81 1.38
CA VAL A 172 -11.28 8.18 0.45
C VAL A 172 -11.81 8.38 -0.96
N TYR A 173 -12.77 7.56 -1.39
CA TYR A 173 -13.41 7.72 -2.70
C TYR A 173 -14.18 9.03 -2.78
N LEU A 174 -14.94 9.34 -1.71
CA LEU A 174 -15.68 10.58 -1.55
C LEU A 174 -14.75 11.79 -1.57
N LEU A 175 -13.65 11.75 -0.81
CA LEU A 175 -12.64 12.82 -0.81
C LEU A 175 -12.05 13.03 -2.22
N SER A 176 -11.72 11.93 -2.91
CA SER A 176 -11.23 12.01 -4.29
C SER A 176 -12.23 12.68 -5.22
N TYR A 177 -13.51 12.27 -5.15
CA TYR A 177 -14.54 12.81 -6.02
C TYR A 177 -14.87 14.27 -5.70
N LEU A 178 -14.82 14.67 -4.42
CA LEU A 178 -15.00 16.06 -4.01
C LEU A 178 -13.89 16.97 -4.56
N LEU A 179 -12.64 16.50 -4.57
CA LEU A 179 -11.50 17.29 -5.02
C LEU A 179 -11.33 17.27 -6.55
N ALA A 180 -11.65 16.14 -7.19
CA ALA A 180 -11.57 15.98 -8.63
C ALA A 180 -12.71 15.04 -9.11
N PRO A 181 -13.91 15.59 -9.36
CA PRO A 181 -15.06 14.82 -9.79
C PRO A 181 -14.77 13.99 -11.03
N SER A 182 -15.22 12.73 -11.02
CA SER A 182 -15.08 11.79 -12.13
C SER A 182 -13.64 11.58 -12.64
N ASN A 183 -12.63 11.85 -11.82
CA ASN A 183 -11.23 11.78 -12.21
C ASN A 183 -10.53 10.57 -11.60
N LEU A 184 -10.45 9.48 -12.37
CA LEU A 184 -9.81 8.24 -11.94
C LEU A 184 -8.30 8.38 -11.74
N PHE A 185 -7.64 9.20 -12.57
CA PHE A 185 -6.22 9.48 -12.41
C PHE A 185 -5.92 10.09 -11.04
N PHE A 186 -6.79 11.01 -10.57
CA PHE A 186 -6.65 11.63 -9.26
C PHE A 186 -6.84 10.61 -8.12
N LEU A 187 -7.86 9.75 -8.19
CA LEU A 187 -8.09 8.69 -7.20
C LEU A 187 -6.88 7.76 -7.08
N LYS A 188 -6.37 7.27 -8.22
CA LYS A 188 -5.16 6.44 -8.27
C LYS A 188 -3.94 7.19 -7.76
N GLY A 189 -3.85 8.50 -8.01
CA GLY A 189 -2.81 9.37 -7.45
C GLY A 189 -2.80 9.37 -5.92
N ILE A 190 -3.97 9.43 -5.28
CA ILE A 190 -4.10 9.29 -3.81
C ILE A 190 -3.55 7.93 -3.35
N PHE A 191 -3.88 6.85 -4.05
CA PHE A 191 -3.37 5.51 -3.70
C PHE A 191 -1.85 5.41 -3.84
N ILE A 192 -1.25 6.04 -4.86
CA ILE A 192 0.21 6.13 -5.01
C ILE A 192 0.83 6.92 -3.86
N VAL A 193 0.23 8.04 -3.44
CA VAL A 193 0.74 8.82 -2.30
C VAL A 193 0.74 7.96 -1.03
N LEU A 194 -0.35 7.24 -0.76
CA LEU A 194 -0.45 6.31 0.38
C LEU A 194 0.58 5.17 0.28
N ASP A 195 0.76 4.57 -0.89
CA ASP A 195 1.78 3.55 -1.13
C ASP A 195 3.22 4.07 -0.92
N MET A 196 3.50 5.34 -1.29
CA MET A 196 4.79 5.97 -0.98
C MET A 196 4.95 6.25 0.52
N VAL A 197 3.88 6.59 1.24
CA VAL A 197 3.88 6.66 2.72
C VAL A 197 4.20 5.28 3.30
N THR A 198 3.65 4.20 2.74
CA THR A 198 3.99 2.82 3.12
C THR A 198 5.48 2.55 2.95
N CYS A 199 6.06 2.92 1.80
CA CYS A 199 7.49 2.77 1.54
C CYS A 199 8.33 3.49 2.62
N GLY A 200 7.99 4.74 2.94
CA GLY A 200 8.66 5.53 3.98
C GLY A 200 8.52 4.88 5.37
N ALA A 201 7.31 4.48 5.74
CA ALA A 201 7.03 3.88 7.03
C ALA A 201 7.77 2.54 7.24
N LEU A 202 7.83 1.69 6.22
CA LEU A 202 8.62 0.46 6.27
C LEU A 202 10.13 0.74 6.34
N ALA A 203 10.65 1.73 5.62
CA ALA A 203 12.05 2.13 5.72
C ALA A 203 12.40 2.63 7.13
N LEU A 204 11.49 3.41 7.76
CA LEU A 204 11.63 3.85 9.15
C LEU A 204 11.57 2.69 10.14
N LEU A 205 10.66 1.72 9.94
CA LEU A 205 10.59 0.51 10.73
C LEU A 205 11.91 -0.28 10.69
N LEU A 206 12.50 -0.44 9.50
CA LEU A 206 13.80 -1.09 9.34
C LEU A 206 14.89 -0.34 10.13
N LEU A 207 14.93 0.99 10.05
CA LEU A 207 15.87 1.81 10.81
C LEU A 207 15.74 1.62 12.31
N GLN A 208 14.51 1.66 12.84
CA GLN A 208 14.24 1.48 14.27
C GLN A 208 14.66 0.10 14.78
N ARG A 209 14.63 -0.92 13.92
CA ARG A 209 15.08 -2.28 14.24
C ARG A 209 16.58 -2.51 14.03
N GLY A 210 17.34 -1.46 13.68
CA GLY A 210 18.77 -1.58 13.38
C GLY A 210 19.05 -2.36 12.10
N LEU A 211 18.04 -2.56 11.25
CA LEU A 211 18.17 -3.22 9.96
C LEU A 211 18.51 -2.21 8.85
N ASP A 212 19.01 -2.72 7.73
CA ASP A 212 19.30 -1.89 6.57
C ASP A 212 17.99 -1.36 5.94
N PRO A 213 17.74 -0.03 5.91
CA PRO A 213 16.51 0.54 5.35
C PRO A 213 16.34 0.23 3.87
N ARG A 214 17.42 -0.03 3.13
CA ARG A 214 17.37 -0.34 1.70
C ARG A 214 16.68 -1.66 1.39
N ARG A 215 16.50 -2.53 2.39
CA ARG A 215 15.66 -3.74 2.25
C ARG A 215 14.22 -3.41 1.89
N ILE A 216 13.80 -2.14 2.03
CA ILE A 216 12.54 -1.66 1.48
C ILE A 216 12.38 -1.93 -0.02
N ILE A 217 13.47 -2.15 -0.76
CA ILE A 217 13.43 -2.50 -2.18
C ILE A 217 12.52 -3.71 -2.49
N ILE A 218 12.38 -4.66 -1.54
CA ILE A 218 11.48 -5.81 -1.64
C ILE A 218 10.03 -5.36 -1.91
N TYR A 219 9.61 -4.27 -1.28
CA TYR A 219 8.27 -3.72 -1.49
C TYR A 219 8.27 -2.63 -2.57
N ALA A 220 9.21 -1.69 -2.46
CA ALA A 220 9.23 -0.47 -3.23
C ALA A 220 9.35 -0.70 -4.74
N TRP A 221 10.10 -1.73 -5.17
CA TRP A 221 10.31 -2.07 -6.57
C TRP A 221 9.50 -3.28 -7.03
N SER A 222 8.66 -3.87 -6.17
CA SER A 222 7.86 -5.04 -6.53
C SER A 222 6.86 -4.65 -7.63
N PRO A 223 6.88 -5.33 -8.80
CA PRO A 223 5.94 -5.02 -9.89
C PRO A 223 4.47 -5.25 -9.53
N LEU A 224 4.19 -6.06 -8.50
CA LEU A 224 2.83 -6.35 -8.06
C LEU A 224 2.10 -5.10 -7.50
N PRO A 225 2.52 -4.47 -6.39
CA PRO A 225 1.87 -3.26 -5.89
C PRO A 225 1.91 -2.11 -6.90
N ILE A 226 2.94 -2.04 -7.75
CA ILE A 226 3.02 -1.03 -8.82
C ILE A 226 1.83 -1.19 -9.78
N VAL A 227 1.58 -2.40 -10.30
CA VAL A 227 0.43 -2.62 -11.20
C VAL A 227 -0.90 -2.53 -10.47
N GLU A 228 -1.03 -3.18 -9.31
CA GLU A 228 -2.29 -3.23 -8.57
C GLU A 228 -2.74 -1.85 -8.07
N PHE A 229 -1.82 -1.01 -7.59
CA PHE A 229 -2.19 0.29 -7.03
C PHE A 229 -2.10 1.42 -8.06
N ALA A 230 -1.05 1.45 -8.89
CA ALA A 230 -0.86 2.55 -9.85
C ALA A 230 -1.55 2.32 -11.19
N ILE A 231 -1.87 1.09 -11.61
CA ILE A 231 -2.67 0.84 -12.83
C ILE A 231 -4.12 0.54 -12.47
N GLN A 232 -4.36 -0.53 -11.70
CA GLN A 232 -5.73 -0.98 -11.42
C GLN A 232 -6.45 -0.08 -10.41
N GLY A 233 -5.69 0.60 -9.54
CA GLY A 233 -6.25 1.47 -8.51
C GLY A 233 -6.91 0.66 -7.39
N HIS A 234 -6.31 -0.44 -6.94
CA HIS A 234 -6.87 -1.22 -5.84
C HIS A 234 -6.83 -0.48 -4.50
N VAL A 235 -7.95 -0.57 -3.78
CA VAL A 235 -8.17 0.04 -2.45
C VAL A 235 -7.18 -0.45 -1.39
N ASP A 236 -6.58 -1.63 -1.60
CA ASP A 236 -5.66 -2.27 -0.66
C ASP A 236 -4.44 -1.39 -0.31
N ALA A 237 -4.07 -0.42 -1.17
CA ALA A 237 -3.09 0.62 -0.84
C ALA A 237 -3.40 1.36 0.46
N ILE A 238 -4.68 1.68 0.71
CA ILE A 238 -5.14 2.36 1.93
C ILE A 238 -4.94 1.44 3.14
N THR A 239 -5.41 0.19 3.03
CA THR A 239 -5.34 -0.81 4.09
C THR A 239 -3.89 -1.10 4.50
N VAL A 240 -3.01 -1.31 3.53
CA VAL A 240 -1.59 -1.56 3.76
C VAL A 240 -0.94 -0.36 4.45
N THR A 241 -1.25 0.86 4.00
CA THR A 241 -0.69 2.08 4.59
C THR A 241 -1.04 2.21 6.06
N PHE A 242 -2.33 2.13 6.41
CA PHE A 242 -2.74 2.23 7.80
C PHE A 242 -2.25 1.05 8.65
N THR A 243 -2.16 -0.15 8.08
CA THR A 243 -1.60 -1.33 8.76
C THR A 243 -0.12 -1.13 9.10
N VAL A 244 0.70 -0.71 8.14
CA VAL A 244 2.13 -0.47 8.34
C VAL A 244 2.36 0.69 9.31
N LEU A 245 1.59 1.77 9.19
CA LEU A 245 1.63 2.87 10.14
C LEU A 245 1.23 2.40 11.54
N ALA A 246 0.20 1.56 11.70
CA ALA A 246 -0.18 1.02 13.00
C ALA A 246 0.97 0.24 13.64
N VAL A 247 1.65 -0.61 12.86
CA VAL A 247 2.84 -1.36 13.30
C VAL A 247 3.99 -0.42 13.66
N LEU A 248 4.26 0.61 12.87
CA LEU A 248 5.27 1.64 13.15
C LEU A 248 4.94 2.39 14.45
N PHE A 249 3.70 2.85 14.63
CA PHE A 249 3.34 3.59 15.84
C PHE A 249 3.33 2.71 17.09
N ALA A 250 3.09 1.41 16.94
CA ALA A 250 3.15 0.45 18.02
C ALA A 250 4.58 0.23 18.58
N THR A 251 5.64 0.63 17.85
CA THR A 251 7.02 0.55 18.35
C THR A 251 7.39 1.72 19.26
N TYR A 252 6.66 2.83 19.20
CA TYR A 252 6.93 4.02 20.00
C TYR A 252 6.37 3.91 21.43
N SER A 253 7.06 4.55 22.39
CA SER A 253 6.74 4.51 23.83
C SER A 253 6.21 5.83 24.43
N TRP A 254 5.91 6.84 23.61
CA TRP A 254 5.35 8.11 24.10
C TRP A 254 3.86 7.97 24.47
N ARG A 255 3.35 8.83 25.36
CA ARG A 255 2.03 8.66 26.04
C ARG A 255 0.83 8.43 25.11
N GLY A 256 0.83 8.97 23.88
CA GLY A 256 -0.27 8.82 22.92
C GLY A 256 -0.01 7.79 21.81
N SER A 257 1.12 7.08 21.81
CA SER A 257 1.42 6.11 20.76
C SER A 257 0.35 5.01 20.67
N ARG A 258 -0.15 4.53 21.82
CA ARG A 258 -1.21 3.52 21.89
C ARG A 258 -2.54 4.02 21.30
N THR A 259 -2.92 5.26 21.59
CA THR A 259 -4.11 5.92 21.04
C THR A 259 -4.02 6.00 19.52
N VAL A 260 -2.89 6.45 18.99
CA VAL A 260 -2.65 6.57 17.55
C VAL A 260 -2.63 5.20 16.89
N THR A 261 -1.97 4.20 17.49
CA THR A 261 -2.00 2.81 17.00
C THR A 261 -3.43 2.29 16.89
N GLY A 262 -4.25 2.48 17.92
CA GLY A 262 -5.65 2.04 17.91
C GLY A 262 -6.45 2.72 16.80
N PHE A 263 -6.30 4.03 16.65
CA PHE A 263 -6.90 4.79 15.55
C PHE A 263 -6.51 4.24 14.18
N LEU A 264 -5.21 3.98 13.96
CA LEU A 264 -4.69 3.45 12.68
C LEU A 264 -5.19 2.03 12.39
N ILE A 265 -5.28 1.15 13.39
CA ILE A 265 -5.91 -0.18 13.23
C ILE A 265 -7.38 -0.02 12.88
N GLY A 266 -8.10 0.91 13.53
CA GLY A 266 -9.48 1.23 13.21
C GLY A 266 -9.65 1.72 11.77
N MET A 267 -8.80 2.63 11.30
CA MET A 267 -8.80 3.11 9.91
C MET A 267 -8.51 1.99 8.89
N ALA A 268 -7.54 1.11 9.18
CA ALA A 268 -7.27 -0.06 8.34
C ALA A 268 -8.46 -1.04 8.34
N THR A 269 -9.12 -1.23 9.49
CA THR A 269 -10.31 -2.08 9.61
C THR A 269 -11.51 -1.51 8.83
N LEU A 270 -11.61 -0.19 8.78
CA LEU A 270 -12.60 0.54 7.98
C LEU A 270 -12.30 0.54 6.48
N THR A 271 -11.19 -0.04 6.02
CA THR A 271 -10.93 -0.23 4.58
C THR A 271 -11.04 -1.70 4.18
N LYS A 272 -10.60 -2.62 5.04
CA LYS A 272 -10.83 -4.07 4.96
C LYS A 272 -10.98 -4.61 6.38
N ILE A 273 -11.76 -5.65 6.63
CA ILE A 273 -12.06 -6.08 8.01
C ILE A 273 -10.84 -6.73 8.71
N TYR A 274 -9.97 -7.44 7.99
CA TYR A 274 -8.91 -8.28 8.57
C TYR A 274 -7.81 -7.59 9.41
N PRO A 275 -7.44 -6.29 9.25
CA PRO A 275 -6.46 -5.64 10.11
C PRO A 275 -6.85 -5.57 11.59
N ILE A 276 -8.13 -5.79 11.94
CA ILE A 276 -8.57 -5.89 13.33
C ILE A 276 -7.81 -6.98 14.10
N PHE A 277 -7.36 -8.04 13.41
CA PHE A 277 -6.57 -9.11 14.03
C PHE A 277 -5.21 -8.65 14.56
N LEU A 278 -4.73 -7.46 14.15
CA LEU A 278 -3.54 -6.86 14.75
C LEU A 278 -3.72 -6.58 16.24
N LEU A 279 -4.95 -6.42 16.73
CA LEU A 279 -5.22 -6.31 18.17
C LEU A 279 -4.71 -7.53 18.93
N ILE A 280 -4.81 -8.75 18.35
CA ILE A 280 -4.34 -9.98 18.99
C ILE A 280 -2.82 -9.94 19.23
N VAL A 281 -2.07 -9.34 18.29
CA VAL A 281 -0.60 -9.32 18.31
C VAL A 281 -0.05 -8.10 19.04
N ILE A 282 -0.66 -6.93 18.87
CA ILE A 282 -0.13 -5.64 19.31
C ILE A 282 -0.65 -5.23 20.70
N MET A 283 -1.86 -5.65 21.06
CA MET A 283 -2.48 -5.28 22.33
C MET A 283 -1.81 -6.03 23.49
N ARG A 284 -1.43 -5.30 24.54
CA ARG A 284 -0.93 -5.85 25.81
C ARG A 284 -2.03 -5.76 26.85
N ARG A 285 -1.79 -6.37 28.02
CA ARG A 285 -2.72 -6.29 29.16
C ARG A 285 -2.99 -4.83 29.50
N ARG A 286 -4.28 -4.44 29.54
CA ARG A 286 -4.78 -3.11 29.90
C ARG A 286 -4.47 -1.97 28.91
N ASP A 287 -4.25 -2.27 27.63
CA ASP A 287 -4.16 -1.24 26.58
C ASP A 287 -5.53 -0.68 26.16
N TRP A 288 -6.29 -0.21 27.15
CA TRP A 288 -7.66 0.30 26.95
C TRP A 288 -7.71 1.49 26.00
N ALA A 289 -6.68 2.35 26.00
CA ALA A 289 -6.62 3.49 25.08
C ALA A 289 -6.59 3.05 23.61
N LEU A 290 -5.78 2.03 23.29
CA LEU A 290 -5.69 1.45 21.94
C LEU A 290 -7.01 0.81 21.54
N LEU A 291 -7.57 -0.03 22.42
CA LEU A 291 -8.83 -0.71 22.14
C LEU A 291 -9.98 0.30 21.96
N ALA A 292 -10.09 1.27 22.86
CA ALA A 292 -11.13 2.29 22.82
C ALA A 292 -11.02 3.14 21.55
N THR A 293 -9.83 3.60 21.15
CA THR A 293 -9.70 4.39 19.92
C THR A 293 -9.92 3.55 18.67
N CYS A 294 -9.52 2.28 18.66
CA CYS A 294 -9.82 1.38 17.54
C CYS A 294 -11.33 1.20 17.35
N LEU A 295 -12.04 0.84 18.41
CA LEU A 295 -13.49 0.65 18.38
C LEU A 295 -14.23 1.97 18.09
N ALA A 296 -13.81 3.07 18.71
CA ALA A 296 -14.40 4.38 18.48
C ALA A 296 -14.22 4.82 17.03
N THR A 297 -13.03 4.67 16.43
CA THR A 297 -12.80 4.96 15.02
C THR A 297 -13.75 4.16 14.13
N ILE A 298 -13.88 2.85 14.37
CA ILE A 298 -14.77 1.99 13.57
C ILE A 298 -16.23 2.46 13.72
N ILE A 299 -16.73 2.59 14.95
CA ILE A 299 -18.12 3.00 15.21
C ILE A 299 -18.41 4.35 14.55
N VAL A 300 -17.54 5.35 14.77
CA VAL A 300 -17.69 6.70 14.22
C VAL A 300 -17.66 6.66 12.69
N GLY A 301 -16.80 5.85 12.08
CA GLY A 301 -16.73 5.71 10.63
C GLY A 301 -18.02 5.19 10.00
N TYR A 302 -18.79 4.36 10.70
CA TYR A 302 -20.09 3.86 10.22
C TYR A 302 -21.24 4.86 10.40
N ILE A 303 -21.13 5.86 11.29
CA ILE A 303 -22.23 6.78 11.60
C ILE A 303 -22.78 7.51 10.35
N PRO A 304 -21.95 8.13 9.48
CA PRO A 304 -22.47 8.85 8.32
C PRO A 304 -23.29 7.96 7.38
N PHE A 305 -22.87 6.71 7.19
CA PHE A 305 -23.55 5.77 6.31
C PHE A 305 -24.76 5.09 6.95
N MET A 306 -24.79 4.95 8.28
CA MET A 306 -26.02 4.59 9.00
C MET A 306 -27.09 5.66 8.84
N ILE A 307 -26.72 6.93 8.93
CA ILE A 307 -27.67 8.04 8.74
C ILE A 307 -28.16 8.08 7.29
N LEU A 308 -27.22 8.07 6.33
CA LEU A 308 -27.52 8.14 4.90
C LEU A 308 -28.34 6.93 4.39
N GLY A 309 -28.08 5.74 4.95
CA GLY A 309 -28.79 4.51 4.60
C GLY A 309 -30.02 4.20 5.46
N HIS A 310 -30.48 5.14 6.29
CA HIS A 310 -31.61 4.93 7.22
C HIS A 310 -31.47 3.66 8.08
N GLY A 311 -30.26 3.39 8.58
CA GLY A 311 -29.91 2.23 9.39
C GLY A 311 -29.37 1.03 8.61
N GLN A 312 -29.42 1.06 7.28
CA GLN A 312 -28.97 -0.05 6.43
C GLN A 312 -27.51 0.14 6.00
N VAL A 313 -26.61 -0.59 6.66
CA VAL A 313 -25.16 -0.59 6.33
C VAL A 313 -24.58 -2.00 6.24
N LEU A 314 -25.37 -3.02 6.60
CA LEU A 314 -25.00 -4.44 6.53
C LEU A 314 -25.49 -5.13 5.25
N GLY A 315 -26.08 -4.39 4.29
CA GLY A 315 -26.42 -4.93 2.95
C GLY A 315 -25.24 -5.61 2.26
N TYR A 316 -24.02 -5.21 2.66
CA TYR A 316 -22.73 -5.88 2.43
C TYR A 316 -22.77 -7.40 2.58
N PHE A 317 -23.35 -7.94 3.67
CA PHE A 317 -23.23 -9.36 4.00
C PHE A 317 -24.24 -10.24 3.25
N SER A 318 -25.43 -9.72 2.95
CA SER A 318 -26.51 -10.50 2.31
C SER A 318 -26.31 -10.66 0.81
N GLY A 319 -25.79 -9.63 0.11
CA GLY A 319 -25.57 -9.69 -1.34
C GLY A 319 -24.30 -10.47 -1.75
N TYR A 320 -23.25 -10.42 -0.94
CA TYR A 320 -21.99 -11.10 -1.26
C TYR A 320 -22.09 -12.63 -1.08
N SER A 321 -22.90 -13.12 -0.13
CA SER A 321 -23.11 -14.55 0.08
C SER A 321 -23.92 -15.21 -1.04
N SER A 322 -24.78 -14.46 -1.75
CA SER A 322 -25.62 -15.00 -2.83
C SER A 322 -24.93 -15.05 -4.19
N GLU A 323 -23.83 -14.31 -4.37
CA GLU A 323 -23.12 -14.14 -5.64
C GLU A 323 -21.80 -14.93 -5.71
N GLN A 324 -21.44 -15.72 -4.68
CA GLN A 324 -20.31 -16.66 -4.80
C GLN A 324 -20.65 -17.83 -5.73
N GLY A 325 -20.60 -17.57 -7.03
CA GLY A 325 -19.93 -18.52 -7.92
C GLY A 325 -18.50 -18.63 -7.44
N GLY A 326 -18.04 -19.83 -7.09
CA GLY A 326 -16.66 -20.04 -6.65
C GLY A 326 -15.68 -19.39 -7.62
N ASN A 327 -14.53 -18.92 -7.12
CA ASN A 327 -13.42 -18.50 -7.97
C ASN A 327 -13.07 -19.64 -8.92
N ALA A 328 -13.68 -19.67 -10.11
CA ALA A 328 -13.21 -20.47 -11.21
C ALA A 328 -11.87 -19.83 -11.57
N GLY A 329 -10.78 -20.53 -11.21
CA GLY A 329 -9.43 -20.09 -11.54
C GLY A 329 -9.24 -19.90 -13.04
N VAL A 330 -8.01 -19.55 -13.43
CA VAL A 330 -7.58 -19.14 -14.78
C VAL A 330 -7.74 -20.22 -15.87
N VAL A 331 -8.46 -21.31 -15.63
CA VAL A 331 -8.66 -22.39 -16.59
C VAL A 331 -10.14 -22.62 -16.84
N GLN A 332 -10.72 -21.85 -17.76
CA GLN A 332 -11.80 -22.34 -18.62
C GLN A 332 -11.46 -21.95 -20.06
N LEU A 333 -11.01 -22.95 -20.81
CA LEU A 333 -10.88 -22.98 -22.26
C LEU A 333 -12.26 -23.02 -22.91
#